data_AF-A0A3M2BHU9-F1
#
_entry.id   AF-A0A3M2BHU9-F1
#
_cell.length_a   1.000
_cell.length_b   1.000
_cell.length_c   1.000
_cell.angle_alpha   90.00
_cell.angle_beta   90.00
_cell.angle_gamma   90.00
#
_symmetry.space_group_name_H-M   'P 1'
#
loop_
_entity.id
_entity.type
_entity.pdbx_description
1 polymer ?
#
loop_
_entity_poly.entity_id
_entity_poly.type
_entity_poly.pdbx_seq_one_letter_code
_entity_poly.pdbx_strand_id
1 'polypeptide(L)'
;MRWEDFLADNRPRFQTAYEAFFAEQVLPRVTGLSPDIVRCQREYTDGKGVARRVDFAIEEGPLVRIAIEVDGWDKSGRGRGMTRTEFMAWSRRELDLTSRGWTVLRFPNSLVRRFPEECARHLTLTLRKVRAVAAAAARPHATSTTGLSEADAAELARLERKRLQALREVEVKLARAESENRGMRTIAVSFTVVFLVTVTVILLLIRGGGSESPPTVSDRAADPIGGRSEASGAPPGAVGQASIFCEGGVDWSEAGRHLGELVKIRGRIVGARYLPAVPGRPTFLNVGRDFPDPSRLTLVVWGSNRENFPVAPEQAYLNRVVCVYGRVENHDGQLEIEVDAPGDLEVSQGSP
;
A
#
# COMPACT_ATOMS: atom_id res chain seq x y z
N MET A 1 -27.63 -11.86 -20.83
CA MET A 1 -27.72 -10.39 -20.66
C MET A 1 -26.42 -9.72 -21.12
N ARG A 2 -26.43 -8.47 -21.63
CA ARG A 2 -25.16 -7.72 -21.85
C ARG A 2 -24.73 -7.00 -20.57
N TRP A 3 -23.44 -6.66 -20.47
CA TRP A 3 -22.94 -5.92 -19.30
C TRP A 3 -23.55 -4.52 -19.18
N GLU A 4 -23.86 -3.84 -20.29
CA GLU A 4 -24.50 -2.52 -20.20
C GLU A 4 -25.89 -2.60 -19.57
N ASP A 5 -26.70 -3.59 -19.98
CA ASP A 5 -28.04 -3.83 -19.43
C ASP A 5 -27.95 -4.19 -17.93
N PHE A 6 -27.02 -5.09 -17.57
CA PHE A 6 -26.78 -5.46 -16.19
C PHE A 6 -26.44 -4.24 -15.31
N LEU A 7 -25.57 -3.36 -15.80
CA LEU A 7 -25.17 -2.16 -15.08
C LEU A 7 -26.32 -1.16 -14.94
N ALA A 8 -27.13 -0.99 -15.97
CA ALA A 8 -28.31 -0.13 -15.91
C ALA A 8 -29.34 -0.64 -14.88
N ASP A 9 -29.67 -1.93 -14.93
CA ASP A 9 -30.67 -2.55 -14.05
C ASP A 9 -30.23 -2.57 -12.58
N ASN A 10 -28.93 -2.70 -12.32
CA ASN A 10 -28.39 -2.84 -10.97
C ASN A 10 -27.83 -1.54 -10.38
N ARG A 11 -27.79 -0.43 -11.13
CA ARG A 11 -27.27 0.87 -10.65
C ARG A 11 -27.86 1.31 -9.29
N PRO A 12 -29.18 1.18 -9.03
CA PRO A 12 -29.75 1.55 -7.72
C PRO A 12 -29.31 0.66 -6.55
N ARG A 13 -28.70 -0.50 -6.82
CA ARG A 13 -28.27 -1.47 -5.79
C ARG A 13 -26.85 -1.20 -5.30
N PHE A 14 -26.05 -0.44 -6.02
CA PHE A 14 -24.69 -0.11 -5.60
C PHE A 14 -24.73 0.93 -4.49
N GLN A 15 -24.32 0.54 -3.28
CA GLN A 15 -24.45 1.39 -2.10
C GLN A 15 -23.30 2.39 -1.96
N THR A 16 -22.19 2.12 -2.65
CA THR A 16 -20.99 2.93 -2.63
C THR A 16 -20.45 3.17 -4.03
N ALA A 17 -19.68 4.25 -4.21
CA ALA A 17 -18.96 4.51 -5.46
C ALA A 17 -17.96 3.38 -5.79
N TYR A 18 -17.46 2.67 -4.78
CA TYR A 18 -16.56 1.53 -4.95
C TYR A 18 -17.27 0.30 -5.49
N GLU A 19 -18.48 0.00 -5.02
CA GLU A 19 -19.30 -1.06 -5.62
C GLU A 19 -19.65 -0.74 -7.08
N ALA A 20 -20.05 0.50 -7.36
CA ALA A 20 -20.33 0.92 -8.74
C ALA A 20 -19.08 0.78 -9.62
N PHE A 21 -17.92 1.24 -9.15
CA PHE A 21 -16.65 1.10 -9.86
C PHE A 21 -16.26 -0.37 -10.04
N PHE A 22 -16.46 -1.22 -9.03
CA PHE A 22 -16.19 -2.65 -9.15
C PHE A 22 -17.07 -3.30 -10.22
N ALA A 23 -18.36 -2.97 -10.22
CA ALA A 23 -19.30 -3.46 -11.21
C ALA A 23 -18.95 -3.00 -12.63
N GLU A 24 -18.54 -1.74 -12.81
CA GLU A 24 -18.21 -1.16 -14.10
C GLU A 24 -16.82 -1.58 -14.61
N GLN A 25 -15.83 -1.67 -13.71
CA GLN A 25 -14.43 -1.80 -14.08
C GLN A 25 -13.82 -3.17 -13.81
N VAL A 26 -14.40 -3.98 -12.93
CA VAL A 26 -13.85 -5.31 -12.60
C VAL A 26 -14.67 -6.41 -13.25
N LEU A 27 -15.98 -6.46 -12.98
CA LEU A 27 -16.83 -7.57 -13.43
C LEU A 27 -16.78 -7.84 -14.95
N PRO A 28 -16.85 -6.84 -15.84
CA PRO A 28 -16.83 -7.07 -17.29
C PRO A 28 -15.48 -7.58 -17.80
N ARG A 29 -14.40 -7.38 -17.05
CA ARG A 29 -13.04 -7.85 -17.39
C ARG A 29 -12.78 -9.29 -16.92
N VAL A 30 -13.67 -9.89 -16.12
CA VAL A 30 -13.51 -11.26 -15.64
C VAL A 30 -13.76 -12.24 -16.79
N THR A 31 -12.72 -12.98 -17.18
CA THR A 31 -12.81 -13.88 -18.33
C THR A 31 -13.72 -15.07 -18.03
N GLY A 32 -14.77 -15.24 -18.85
CA GLY A 32 -15.74 -16.33 -18.72
C GLY A 32 -16.83 -16.08 -17.68
N LEU A 33 -16.94 -14.87 -17.14
CA LEU A 33 -18.07 -14.45 -16.32
C LEU A 33 -19.20 -13.92 -17.21
N SER A 34 -20.42 -14.42 -17.00
CA SER A 34 -21.64 -13.84 -17.59
C SER A 34 -22.36 -12.98 -16.54
N PRO A 35 -22.95 -11.84 -16.91
CA PRO A 35 -23.79 -11.05 -16.00
C PRO A 35 -25.00 -11.85 -15.47
N ASP A 36 -25.49 -12.86 -16.21
CA ASP A 36 -26.66 -13.65 -15.82
C ASP A 36 -26.46 -14.46 -14.53
N ILE A 37 -25.21 -14.71 -14.14
CA ILE A 37 -24.86 -15.45 -12.92
C ILE A 37 -24.37 -14.54 -11.78
N VAL A 38 -24.40 -13.22 -11.96
CA VAL A 38 -24.03 -12.25 -10.92
C VAL A 38 -25.29 -11.75 -10.20
N ARG A 39 -25.23 -11.62 -8.88
CA ARG A 39 -26.29 -11.07 -8.03
C ARG A 39 -25.72 -9.92 -7.21
N CYS A 40 -26.25 -8.72 -7.39
CA CYS A 40 -25.91 -7.56 -6.58
C CYS A 40 -26.73 -7.56 -5.29
N GLN A 41 -26.07 -7.24 -4.18
CA GLN A 41 -26.66 -7.13 -2.84
C GLN A 41 -27.38 -8.43 -2.42
N ARG A 42 -26.70 -9.56 -2.62
CA ARG A 42 -27.27 -10.90 -2.38
C ARG A 42 -27.47 -11.13 -0.89
N GLU A 43 -28.72 -11.32 -0.50
CA GLU A 43 -29.08 -11.60 0.89
C GLU A 43 -28.78 -13.06 1.29
N TYR A 44 -28.39 -13.27 2.53
CA TYR A 44 -28.31 -14.60 3.14
C TYR A 44 -28.63 -14.52 4.63
N THR A 45 -29.08 -15.63 5.19
CA THR A 45 -29.34 -15.73 6.62
C THR A 45 -28.15 -16.37 7.31
N ASP A 46 -27.51 -15.64 8.24
CA ASP A 46 -26.35 -16.15 8.98
C ASP A 46 -26.72 -17.25 9.98
N GLY A 47 -25.73 -17.89 10.63
CA GLY A 47 -25.96 -19.00 11.56
C GLY A 47 -26.80 -18.65 12.79
N LYS A 48 -27.13 -17.38 12.99
CA LYS A 48 -27.97 -16.87 14.08
C LYS A 48 -29.37 -16.45 13.61
N GLY A 49 -29.73 -16.70 12.36
CA GLY A 49 -31.01 -16.27 11.81
C GLY A 49 -31.06 -14.81 11.38
N VAL A 50 -29.93 -14.09 11.39
CA VAL A 50 -29.90 -12.66 11.02
C VAL A 50 -29.72 -12.53 9.51
N ALA A 51 -30.57 -11.71 8.88
CA ALA A 51 -30.42 -11.34 7.48
C ALA A 51 -29.16 -10.50 7.29
N ARG A 52 -28.32 -10.93 6.35
CA ARG A 52 -27.07 -10.32 5.93
C ARG A 52 -27.09 -10.14 4.42
N ARG A 53 -26.16 -9.34 3.91
CA ARG A 53 -25.93 -9.22 2.46
C ARG A 53 -24.44 -9.28 2.17
N VAL A 54 -24.13 -9.69 0.94
CA VAL A 54 -22.82 -9.50 0.31
C VAL A 54 -22.99 -8.60 -0.90
N ASP A 55 -21.99 -7.78 -1.20
CA ASP A 55 -22.10 -6.77 -2.28
C ASP A 55 -22.35 -7.42 -3.64
N PHE A 56 -21.62 -8.48 -3.95
CA PHE A 56 -21.85 -9.30 -5.14
C PHE A 56 -21.76 -10.79 -4.81
N ALA A 57 -22.55 -11.58 -5.52
CA ALA A 57 -22.44 -13.04 -5.51
C ALA A 57 -22.39 -13.57 -6.95
N ILE A 58 -21.53 -14.56 -7.19
CA ILE A 58 -21.54 -15.35 -8.42
C ILE A 58 -22.13 -16.71 -8.09
N GLU A 59 -23.24 -17.03 -8.74
CA GLU A 59 -24.01 -18.25 -8.51
C GLU A 59 -24.28 -18.98 -9.83
N GLU A 60 -23.72 -20.17 -9.98
CA GLU A 60 -23.91 -21.02 -11.17
C GLU A 60 -24.16 -22.47 -10.73
N GLY A 61 -25.35 -22.98 -11.05
CA GLY A 61 -25.80 -24.30 -10.55
C GLY A 61 -25.82 -24.38 -9.02
N PRO A 62 -25.68 -25.58 -8.42
CA PRO A 62 -25.70 -25.76 -6.97
C PRO A 62 -24.35 -25.58 -6.28
N LEU A 63 -23.23 -25.72 -7.00
CA LEU A 63 -21.89 -25.83 -6.40
C LEU A 63 -20.96 -24.64 -6.67
N VAL A 64 -21.25 -23.79 -7.66
CA VAL A 64 -20.47 -22.57 -7.89
C VAL A 64 -21.12 -21.44 -7.09
N ARG A 65 -20.45 -21.07 -5.99
CA ARG A 65 -20.86 -20.03 -5.04
C ARG A 65 -19.65 -19.19 -4.65
N ILE A 66 -19.55 -17.97 -5.19
CA ILE A 66 -18.50 -17.00 -4.81
C ILE A 66 -19.16 -15.77 -4.22
N ALA A 67 -18.80 -15.41 -3.00
CA ALA A 67 -19.24 -14.20 -2.34
C ALA A 67 -18.14 -13.14 -2.45
N ILE A 68 -18.48 -11.93 -2.86
CA ILE A 68 -17.54 -10.84 -3.11
C ILE A 68 -17.97 -9.64 -2.27
N GLU A 69 -17.03 -9.10 -1.50
CA GLU A 69 -17.23 -7.87 -0.73
C GLU A 69 -16.22 -6.82 -1.15
N VAL A 70 -16.70 -5.61 -1.40
CA VAL A 70 -15.90 -4.44 -1.76
C VAL A 70 -15.77 -3.59 -0.50
N ASP A 71 -14.72 -3.88 0.27
CA ASP A 71 -14.61 -3.40 1.65
C ASP A 71 -13.60 -2.24 1.79
N GLY A 72 -14.03 -1.21 2.51
CA GLY A 72 -13.13 -0.22 3.09
C GLY A 72 -12.50 -0.70 4.39
N TRP A 73 -11.24 -0.30 4.62
CA TRP A 73 -10.52 -0.50 5.89
C TRP A 73 -11.26 0.14 7.07
N ASP A 74 -11.92 1.29 6.85
CA ASP A 74 -12.71 2.00 7.84
C ASP A 74 -14.15 2.19 7.36
N LYS A 75 -15.05 1.36 7.86
CA LYS A 75 -16.49 1.45 7.56
C LYS A 75 -17.20 2.59 8.30
N SER A 76 -16.55 3.17 9.32
CA SER A 76 -17.10 4.20 10.19
C SER A 76 -16.64 5.62 9.83
N GLY A 77 -15.71 5.76 8.88
CA GLY A 77 -15.16 7.04 8.46
C GLY A 77 -14.35 7.77 9.55
N ARG A 78 -13.91 7.05 10.59
CA ARG A 78 -13.20 7.64 11.75
C ARG A 78 -11.70 7.85 11.51
N GLY A 79 -11.17 7.38 10.38
CA GLY A 79 -9.75 7.37 10.03
C GLY A 79 -8.90 6.42 10.87
N ARG A 80 -9.51 5.50 11.63
CA ARG A 80 -8.79 4.61 12.59
C ARG A 80 -8.87 3.13 12.23
N GLY A 81 -9.54 2.80 11.13
CA GLY A 81 -9.75 1.42 10.71
C GLY A 81 -10.78 0.68 11.55
N MET A 82 -10.86 -0.63 11.37
CA MET A 82 -11.76 -1.49 12.13
C MET A 82 -11.38 -1.55 13.61
N THR A 83 -12.36 -1.35 14.48
CA THR A 83 -12.25 -1.72 15.89
C THR A 83 -12.15 -3.24 16.06
N ARG A 84 -11.66 -3.70 17.21
CA ARG A 84 -11.58 -5.13 17.53
C ARG A 84 -12.95 -5.84 17.39
N THR A 85 -14.03 -5.18 17.79
CA THR A 85 -15.39 -5.72 17.68
C THR A 85 -15.83 -5.85 16.23
N GLU A 86 -15.56 -4.83 15.40
CA GLU A 86 -15.85 -4.85 13.97
C GLU A 86 -15.04 -5.93 13.25
N PHE A 87 -13.75 -6.06 13.57
CA PHE A 87 -12.89 -7.12 13.05
C PHE A 87 -13.40 -8.52 13.40
N MET A 88 -13.83 -8.74 14.64
CA MET A 88 -14.40 -10.03 15.06
C MET A 88 -15.74 -10.31 14.36
N ALA A 89 -16.58 -9.30 14.19
CA ALA A 89 -17.83 -9.42 13.45
C ALA A 89 -17.60 -9.73 11.96
N TRP A 90 -16.62 -9.06 11.34
CA TRP A 90 -16.16 -9.29 9.98
C TRP A 90 -15.65 -10.73 9.80
N SER A 91 -14.78 -11.20 10.70
CA SER A 91 -14.20 -12.55 10.65
C SER A 91 -15.25 -13.65 10.80
N ARG A 92 -16.24 -13.45 11.69
CA ARG A 92 -17.32 -14.42 11.88
C ARG A 92 -18.21 -14.57 10.65
N ARG A 93 -18.44 -13.49 9.88
CA ARG A 93 -19.22 -13.55 8.63
C ARG A 93 -18.50 -14.35 7.56
N GLU A 94 -17.19 -14.19 7.46
CA GLU A 94 -16.38 -14.97 6.52
C GLU A 94 -16.40 -16.47 6.83
N LEU A 95 -16.27 -16.84 8.11
CA LEU A 95 -16.39 -18.22 8.56
C LEU A 95 -17.78 -18.81 8.28
N ASP A 96 -18.86 -18.05 8.54
CA ASP A 96 -20.23 -18.52 8.26
C ASP A 96 -20.46 -18.78 6.77
N LEU A 97 -20.07 -17.86 5.89
CA LEU A 97 -20.17 -18.05 4.44
C LEU A 97 -19.35 -19.26 3.97
N THR A 98 -18.11 -19.39 4.44
CA THR A 98 -17.23 -20.50 4.07
C THR A 98 -17.79 -21.85 4.53
N SER A 99 -18.36 -21.91 5.74
CA SER A 99 -19.00 -23.13 6.27
C SER A 99 -20.19 -23.61 5.44
N ARG A 100 -20.78 -22.70 4.65
CA ARG A 100 -21.91 -22.96 3.74
C ARG A 100 -21.47 -23.25 2.31
N GLY A 101 -20.18 -23.43 2.07
CA GLY A 101 -19.61 -23.75 0.77
C GLY A 101 -19.36 -22.54 -0.14
N TRP A 102 -19.42 -21.31 0.38
CA TRP A 102 -19.04 -20.14 -0.39
C TRP A 102 -17.52 -19.99 -0.44
N THR A 103 -17.00 -19.67 -1.62
CA THR A 103 -15.66 -19.07 -1.73
C THR A 103 -15.79 -17.57 -1.51
N VAL A 104 -15.22 -17.05 -0.43
CA VAL A 104 -15.31 -15.62 -0.07
C VAL A 104 -14.09 -14.87 -0.61
N LEU A 105 -14.32 -13.78 -1.34
CA LEU A 105 -13.30 -12.84 -1.78
C LEU A 105 -13.63 -11.45 -1.24
N ARG A 106 -12.64 -10.78 -0.65
CA ARG A 106 -12.77 -9.41 -0.18
C ARG A 106 -11.76 -8.54 -0.90
N PHE A 107 -12.25 -7.53 -1.61
CA PHE A 107 -11.41 -6.59 -2.34
C PHE A 107 -11.36 -5.27 -1.58
N PRO A 108 -10.17 -4.84 -1.11
CA PRO A 108 -10.02 -3.53 -0.52
C PRO A 108 -10.35 -2.43 -1.54
N ASN A 109 -11.03 -1.38 -1.08
CA ASN A 109 -11.36 -0.20 -1.88
C ASN A 109 -10.16 0.35 -2.69
N SER A 110 -8.98 0.41 -2.05
CA SER A 110 -7.75 0.91 -2.69
C SER A 110 -7.22 -0.04 -3.76
N LEU A 111 -7.43 -1.36 -3.63
CA LEU A 111 -7.05 -2.34 -4.64
C LEU A 111 -8.00 -2.26 -5.84
N VAL A 112 -9.31 -2.15 -5.59
CA VAL A 112 -10.33 -1.99 -6.64
C VAL A 112 -10.06 -0.75 -7.48
N ARG A 113 -9.78 0.41 -6.84
CA ARG A 113 -9.53 1.66 -7.55
C ARG A 113 -8.20 1.67 -8.32
N ARG A 114 -7.13 1.14 -7.72
CA ARG A 114 -5.78 1.25 -8.30
C ARG A 114 -5.46 0.14 -9.31
N PHE A 115 -5.98 -1.06 -9.10
CA PHE A 115 -5.62 -2.27 -9.85
C PHE A 115 -6.84 -3.11 -10.26
N PRO A 116 -7.82 -2.54 -10.99
CA PRO A 116 -9.05 -3.26 -11.37
C PRO A 116 -8.78 -4.49 -12.24
N GLU A 117 -7.74 -4.46 -13.08
CA GLU A 117 -7.34 -5.61 -13.90
C GLU A 117 -6.79 -6.76 -13.06
N GLU A 118 -6.04 -6.47 -11.99
CA GLU A 118 -5.56 -7.49 -11.06
C GLU A 118 -6.71 -8.12 -10.29
N CYS A 119 -7.68 -7.30 -9.85
CA CYS A 119 -8.91 -7.79 -9.23
C CYS A 119 -9.66 -8.74 -10.17
N ALA A 120 -9.83 -8.35 -11.43
CA ALA A 120 -10.52 -9.16 -12.45
C ALA A 120 -9.77 -10.46 -12.75
N ARG A 121 -8.44 -10.42 -12.82
CA ARG A 121 -7.59 -11.62 -12.99
C ARG A 121 -7.72 -12.56 -11.80
N HIS A 122 -7.68 -12.03 -10.58
CA HIS A 122 -7.86 -12.84 -9.37
C HIS A 122 -9.23 -13.52 -9.36
N LEU A 123 -10.29 -12.77 -9.64
CA LEU A 123 -11.65 -13.31 -9.73
C LEU A 123 -11.79 -14.35 -10.86
N THR A 124 -11.13 -14.14 -12.00
CA THR A 124 -11.07 -15.10 -13.11
C THR A 124 -10.48 -16.43 -12.67
N LEU A 125 -9.34 -16.40 -11.98
CA LEU A 125 -8.67 -17.60 -11.49
C LEU A 125 -9.51 -18.33 -10.44
N THR A 126 -10.14 -17.58 -9.52
CA THR A 126 -11.03 -18.16 -8.51
C THR A 126 -12.26 -18.80 -9.16
N LEU A 127 -12.91 -18.13 -10.13
CA LEU A 127 -14.07 -18.69 -10.84
C LEU A 127 -13.70 -19.99 -11.58
N ARG A 128 -12.55 -20.01 -12.28
CA ARG A 128 -12.04 -21.23 -12.94
C ARG A 128 -11.81 -22.36 -11.94
N LYS A 129 -11.19 -22.07 -10.80
CA LYS A 129 -10.94 -23.05 -9.73
C LYS A 129 -12.25 -23.63 -9.19
N VAL A 130 -13.20 -22.78 -8.80
CA VAL A 130 -14.48 -23.21 -8.23
C VAL A 130 -15.27 -24.04 -9.24
N ARG A 131 -15.32 -23.63 -10.51
CA ARG A 131 -15.93 -24.41 -11.60
C ARG A 131 -15.29 -25.78 -11.78
N ALA A 132 -13.95 -25.86 -11.75
CA ALA A 132 -13.24 -27.13 -11.90
C ALA A 132 -13.57 -28.10 -10.75
N VAL A 133 -13.62 -27.60 -9.51
CA VAL A 133 -14.01 -28.40 -8.34
C VAL A 133 -15.47 -28.85 -8.45
N ALA A 134 -16.39 -27.95 -8.82
CA ALA A 134 -17.79 -28.28 -9.03
C ALA A 134 -17.99 -29.34 -10.12
N ALA A 135 -17.28 -29.21 -11.25
CA ALA A 135 -17.32 -30.17 -12.35
C ALA A 135 -16.76 -31.55 -11.94
N ALA A 136 -15.71 -31.59 -11.12
CA ALA A 136 -15.17 -32.85 -10.59
C ALA A 136 -16.17 -33.54 -9.64
N ALA A 137 -16.82 -32.77 -8.77
CA ALA A 137 -17.83 -33.27 -7.84
C ALA A 137 -19.12 -33.77 -8.55
N ALA A 138 -19.46 -33.21 -9.71
CA ALA A 138 -20.64 -33.58 -10.49
C ALA A 138 -20.47 -34.83 -11.36
N ARG A 139 -19.25 -35.38 -11.50
CA ARG A 139 -19.05 -36.62 -12.26
C ARG A 139 -19.62 -37.80 -11.47
N PRO A 140 -20.49 -38.65 -12.07
CA PRO A 140 -20.90 -39.89 -11.43
C PRO A 140 -19.65 -40.70 -11.10
N HIS A 141 -19.52 -41.11 -9.84
CA HIS A 141 -18.42 -41.94 -9.37
C HIS A 141 -18.45 -43.27 -10.16
N ALA A 142 -17.66 -43.36 -11.24
CA ALA A 142 -17.14 -44.66 -11.64
C ALA A 142 -16.29 -45.13 -10.46
N THR A 143 -16.72 -46.22 -9.84
CA THR A 143 -16.10 -46.94 -8.72
C THR A 143 -14.61 -46.62 -8.59
N SER A 144 -14.27 -45.75 -7.64
CA SER A 144 -12.89 -45.51 -7.25
C SER A 144 -12.87 -45.33 -5.75
N THR A 145 -12.83 -46.47 -5.08
CA THR A 145 -12.28 -46.64 -3.75
C THR A 145 -10.83 -46.16 -3.78
N THR A 146 -10.60 -44.86 -3.68
CA THR A 146 -9.29 -44.32 -3.34
C THR A 146 -9.52 -43.15 -2.42
N GLY A 147 -9.39 -43.40 -1.12
CA GLY A 147 -8.81 -42.36 -0.26
C GLY A 147 -7.54 -41.84 -0.91
N LEU A 148 -7.17 -40.58 -0.63
CA LEU A 148 -5.88 -40.00 -1.04
C LEU A 148 -4.82 -41.09 -0.95
N SER A 149 -4.16 -41.42 -2.07
CA SER A 149 -3.12 -42.43 -2.05
C SER A 149 -2.12 -42.04 -0.96
N GLU A 150 -1.50 -43.01 -0.29
CA GLU A 150 -0.52 -42.71 0.77
C GLU A 150 0.58 -41.74 0.26
N ALA A 151 0.86 -41.75 -1.04
CA ALA A 151 1.75 -40.81 -1.71
C ALA A 151 1.23 -39.36 -1.73
N ASP A 152 -0.05 -39.14 -2.03
CA ASP A 152 -0.66 -37.80 -2.06
C ASP A 152 -0.77 -37.22 -0.65
N ALA A 153 -1.13 -38.05 0.34
CA ALA A 153 -1.14 -37.66 1.75
C ALA A 153 0.27 -37.32 2.25
N ALA A 154 1.28 -38.09 1.86
CA ALA A 154 2.68 -37.84 2.20
C ALA A 154 3.21 -36.55 1.57
N GLU A 155 2.86 -36.27 0.32
CA GLU A 155 3.27 -35.03 -0.36
C GLU A 155 2.56 -33.80 0.22
N LEU A 156 1.27 -33.90 0.58
CA LEU A 156 0.57 -32.83 1.30
C LEU A 156 1.24 -32.52 2.64
N ALA A 157 1.53 -33.56 3.43
CA ALA A 157 2.21 -33.40 4.71
C ALA A 157 3.62 -32.82 4.53
N ARG A 158 4.32 -33.14 3.43
CA ARG A 158 5.62 -32.54 3.09
C ARG A 158 5.49 -31.06 2.74
N LEU A 159 4.50 -30.68 1.94
CA LEU A 159 4.23 -29.28 1.58
C LEU A 159 3.83 -28.45 2.79
N GLU A 160 3.01 -29.02 3.67
CA GLU A 160 2.58 -28.37 4.91
C GLU A 160 3.77 -28.17 5.87
N ARG A 161 4.64 -29.17 6.03
CA ARG A 161 5.90 -29.02 6.78
C ARG A 161 6.80 -27.92 6.19
N LYS A 162 6.96 -27.87 4.87
CA LYS A 162 7.72 -26.80 4.20
C LYS A 162 7.09 -25.42 4.45
N ARG A 163 5.76 -25.32 4.41
CA ARG A 163 5.03 -24.08 4.67
C ARG A 163 5.23 -23.60 6.11
N LEU A 164 5.14 -24.51 7.11
CA LEU A 164 5.40 -24.17 8.51
C LEU A 164 6.86 -23.75 8.72
N GLN A 165 7.81 -24.39 8.04
CA GLN A 165 9.21 -24.02 8.14
C GLN A 165 9.48 -22.63 7.55
N ALA A 166 8.91 -22.33 6.38
CA ALA A 166 9.00 -21.00 5.77
C ALA A 166 8.37 -19.91 6.67
N LEU A 167 7.24 -20.21 7.33
CA LEU A 167 6.62 -19.29 8.29
C LEU A 167 7.52 -19.04 9.51
N ARG A 168 8.12 -20.08 10.09
CA ARG A 168 9.07 -19.93 11.20
C ARG A 168 10.30 -19.11 10.80
N GLU A 169 10.81 -19.30 9.58
CA GLU A 169 11.92 -18.49 9.07
C GLU A 169 11.53 -17.01 8.95
N VAL A 170 10.31 -16.72 8.51
CA VAL A 170 9.77 -15.35 8.47
C VAL A 170 9.62 -14.79 9.88
N GLU A 171 9.11 -15.55 10.85
CA GLU A 171 8.98 -15.13 12.25
C GLU A 171 10.35 -14.81 12.87
N VAL A 172 11.36 -15.64 12.62
CA VAL A 172 12.74 -15.40 13.11
C VAL A 172 13.33 -14.15 12.46
N LYS A 173 13.14 -13.95 11.15
CA LYS A 173 13.59 -12.74 10.45
C LYS A 173 12.88 -11.49 10.97
N LEU A 174 11.58 -11.59 11.26
CA LEU A 174 10.80 -10.49 11.83
C LEU A 174 11.30 -10.16 13.24
N ALA A 175 11.47 -11.16 14.11
CA ALA A 175 11.99 -10.96 15.46
C ALA A 175 13.42 -10.36 15.46
N ARG A 176 14.26 -10.76 14.50
CA ARG A 176 15.59 -10.16 14.30
C ARG A 176 15.50 -8.72 13.80
N ALA A 177 14.65 -8.44 12.82
CA ALA A 177 14.44 -7.09 12.32
C ALA A 177 13.88 -6.17 13.42
N GLU A 178 12.97 -6.67 14.25
CA GLU A 178 12.42 -5.96 15.41
C GLU A 178 13.47 -5.70 16.49
N SER A 179 14.37 -6.66 16.75
CA SER A 179 15.44 -6.47 17.74
C SER A 179 16.52 -5.51 17.25
N GLU A 180 16.88 -5.56 15.96
CA GLU A 180 17.78 -4.60 15.30
C GLU A 180 17.17 -3.19 15.33
N ASN A 181 15.88 -3.05 15.02
CA ASN A 181 15.18 -1.76 15.09
C ASN A 181 15.07 -1.23 16.53
N ARG A 182 14.83 -2.10 17.51
CA ARG A 182 14.84 -1.74 18.94
C ARG A 182 16.22 -1.29 19.40
N GLY A 183 17.28 -2.02 19.03
CA GLY A 183 18.67 -1.65 19.34
C GLY A 183 19.05 -0.29 18.75
N MET A 184 18.68 -0.04 17.49
CA MET A 184 18.91 1.23 16.83
C MET A 184 18.16 2.40 17.51
N ARG A 185 16.92 2.16 17.96
CA ARG A 185 16.16 3.15 18.75
C ARG A 185 16.82 3.44 20.10
N THR A 186 17.30 2.43 20.83
CA THR A 186 17.99 2.62 22.11
C THR A 186 19.29 3.41 21.94
N ILE A 187 20.06 3.13 20.88
CA ILE A 187 21.29 3.87 20.55
C ILE A 187 20.97 5.33 20.22
N ALA A 188 19.98 5.57 19.36
CA ALA A 188 19.57 6.92 18.98
C ALA A 188 19.08 7.75 20.18
N VAL A 189 18.28 7.16 21.08
CA VAL A 189 17.84 7.82 22.32
C VAL A 189 19.03 8.15 23.22
N SER A 190 20.00 7.23 23.35
CA SER A 190 21.20 7.45 24.17
C SER A 190 22.04 8.62 23.66
N PHE A 191 22.28 8.70 22.34
CA PHE A 191 22.97 9.85 21.74
C PHE A 191 22.21 11.16 21.91
N THR A 192 20.88 11.12 21.79
CA THR A 192 20.04 12.32 21.97
C THR A 192 20.14 12.85 23.40
N VAL A 193 20.11 11.97 24.40
CA VAL A 193 20.29 12.37 25.82
C VAL A 193 21.67 12.96 26.07
N VAL A 194 22.74 12.33 25.57
CA VAL A 194 24.11 12.86 25.72
C VAL A 194 24.25 14.23 25.03
N PHE A 195 23.67 14.39 23.84
CA PHE A 195 23.65 15.67 23.12
C PHE A 195 22.91 16.76 23.91
N LEU A 196 21.73 16.46 24.46
CA LEU A 196 20.99 17.42 25.27
C LEU A 196 21.75 17.81 26.55
N VAL A 197 22.40 16.87 27.23
CA VAL A 197 23.22 17.16 28.41
C VAL A 197 24.41 18.03 28.04
N THR A 198 25.13 17.70 26.96
CA THR A 198 26.29 18.49 26.51
C THR A 198 25.91 19.90 26.08
N VAL A 199 24.83 20.07 25.31
CA VAL A 199 24.30 21.40 24.94
C VAL A 199 23.89 22.18 26.19
N THR A 200 23.24 21.53 27.15
CA THR A 200 22.83 22.19 28.41
C THR A 200 24.05 22.67 29.22
N VAL A 201 25.10 21.85 29.32
CA VAL A 201 26.36 22.23 29.97
C VAL A 201 27.02 23.40 29.24
N ILE A 202 27.10 23.36 27.91
CA ILE A 202 27.66 24.45 27.10
C ILE A 202 26.86 25.75 27.30
N LEU A 203 25.53 25.69 27.31
CA LEU A 203 24.68 26.86 27.55
C LEU A 203 24.85 27.43 28.97
N LEU A 204 25.08 26.59 29.99
CA LEU A 204 25.39 27.03 31.34
C LEU A 204 26.77 27.70 31.42
N LEU A 205 27.76 27.19 30.68
CA LEU A 205 29.10 27.79 30.61
C LEU A 205 29.09 29.13 29.85
N ILE A 206 28.32 29.25 28.77
CA ILE A 206 28.17 30.50 28.01
C ILE A 206 27.43 31.58 28.82
N ARG A 207 26.50 31.19 29.71
CA ARG A 207 25.84 32.13 30.64
C ARG A 207 26.74 32.63 31.78
N GLY A 208 27.94 32.07 31.94
CA GLY A 208 28.91 32.47 32.97
C GLY A 208 30.03 33.41 32.48
N GLY A 209 30.12 33.71 31.18
CA GLY A 209 31.22 34.48 30.59
C GLY A 209 30.83 35.89 30.19
N GLY A 210 31.22 36.88 30.99
CA GLY A 210 31.12 38.30 30.66
C GLY A 210 32.02 38.71 29.48
N SER A 211 31.63 39.84 28.89
CA SER A 211 32.15 40.52 27.70
C SER A 211 33.66 40.75 27.65
N GLU A 212 34.26 40.60 26.47
CA GLU A 212 35.32 41.50 25.97
C GLU A 212 35.39 41.48 24.43
N SER A 213 35.55 42.66 23.85
CA SER A 213 35.61 42.94 22.40
C SER A 213 37.03 42.73 21.82
N PRO A 214 37.20 42.67 20.47
CA PRO A 214 38.39 42.07 19.85
C PRO A 214 39.46 43.11 19.49
N PRO A 215 40.71 42.67 19.21
CA PRO A 215 41.64 43.45 18.40
C PRO A 215 41.86 42.84 17.00
N THR A 216 41.96 43.74 16.03
CA THR A 216 42.53 43.56 14.69
C THR A 216 44.06 43.59 14.74
N VAL A 217 44.76 42.79 13.91
CA VAL A 217 45.98 43.12 13.15
C VAL A 217 46.47 41.92 12.30
N SER A 218 46.48 42.15 10.98
CA SER A 218 47.51 41.88 9.94
C SER A 218 48.27 40.55 9.78
N ASP A 219 48.16 40.03 8.55
CA ASP A 219 49.14 39.40 7.64
C ASP A 219 50.11 38.28 8.11
N ARG A 220 50.01 37.10 7.46
CA ARG A 220 50.93 36.65 6.37
C ARG A 220 50.67 35.18 5.92
N ALA A 221 50.62 35.04 4.59
CA ALA A 221 51.09 33.97 3.68
C ALA A 221 51.21 32.47 4.09
N ALA A 222 50.68 31.61 3.20
CA ALA A 222 51.22 30.34 2.62
C ALA A 222 51.68 29.20 3.57
N ASP A 223 51.48 27.90 3.35
CA ASP A 223 50.87 27.06 2.31
C ASP A 223 50.79 25.61 2.90
N PRO A 224 50.25 24.59 2.19
CA PRO A 224 49.60 23.41 2.76
C PRO A 224 50.49 22.15 2.81
N ILE A 225 50.12 21.16 3.64
CA ILE A 225 50.41 19.70 3.57
C ILE A 225 49.63 19.10 4.77
N GLY A 226 48.93 17.98 4.76
CA GLY A 226 48.70 16.91 3.81
C GLY A 226 47.81 15.88 4.54
N GLY A 227 47.13 15.02 3.78
CA GLY A 227 46.29 13.98 4.39
C GLY A 227 45.37 13.29 3.40
N ARG A 228 45.94 12.59 2.42
CA ARG A 228 45.26 11.47 1.77
C ARG A 228 45.19 10.30 2.76
N SER A 229 44.04 9.63 2.79
CA SER A 229 43.91 8.18 2.97
C SER A 229 42.50 7.83 2.48
N GLU A 230 42.35 7.47 1.21
CA GLU A 230 42.40 6.10 0.68
C GLU A 230 41.18 5.24 1.05
N ALA A 231 40.59 4.75 -0.03
CA ALA A 231 39.48 3.84 -0.10
C ALA A 231 39.92 2.39 0.15
N SER A 232 38.97 1.57 0.57
CA SER A 232 38.90 0.10 0.40
C SER A 232 37.40 -0.21 0.33
N GLY A 233 36.76 -0.65 -0.76
CA GLY A 233 37.02 -1.84 -1.59
C GLY A 233 36.55 -3.09 -0.84
N ALA A 234 35.61 -3.95 -1.24
CA ALA A 234 34.65 -4.10 -2.35
C ALA A 234 33.56 -5.14 -1.88
N PRO A 235 32.50 -5.52 -2.65
CA PRO A 235 32.67 -6.33 -3.87
C PRO A 235 31.80 -5.88 -5.07
N PRO A 236 32.22 -6.25 -6.29
CA PRO A 236 31.48 -6.01 -7.52
C PRO A 236 30.43 -7.11 -7.72
N GLY A 237 29.20 -6.74 -8.03
CA GLY A 237 28.18 -7.71 -8.43
C GLY A 237 26.79 -7.45 -7.87
N ALA A 238 26.26 -6.25 -8.09
CA ALA A 238 24.82 -6.06 -8.15
C ALA A 238 24.57 -5.05 -9.26
N VAL A 239 24.41 -5.55 -10.48
CA VAL A 239 23.76 -4.78 -11.55
C VAL A 239 22.38 -4.44 -11.00
N GLY A 240 22.20 -3.18 -10.60
CA GLY A 240 20.92 -2.68 -10.13
C GLY A 240 19.89 -2.92 -11.22
N GLN A 241 18.88 -3.72 -10.92
CA GLN A 241 17.67 -3.74 -11.74
C GLN A 241 17.12 -2.32 -11.69
N ALA A 242 17.13 -1.63 -12.83
CA ALA A 242 16.44 -0.36 -12.99
C ALA A 242 14.97 -0.59 -12.60
N SER A 243 14.45 0.22 -11.68
CA SER A 243 13.07 0.08 -11.22
C SER A 243 12.11 0.35 -12.38
N ILE A 244 11.38 -0.69 -12.80
CA ILE A 244 10.33 -0.67 -13.84
C ILE A 244 9.18 0.28 -13.44
N PHE A 245 9.10 0.67 -12.17
CA PHE A 245 8.04 1.51 -11.63
C PHE A 245 7.88 2.84 -12.38
N CYS A 246 8.98 3.42 -12.86
CA CYS A 246 9.00 4.70 -13.59
C CYS A 246 8.89 4.58 -15.11
N GLU A 247 8.82 3.38 -15.69
CA GLU A 247 8.75 3.22 -17.13
C GLU A 247 7.51 3.92 -17.69
N GLY A 248 7.71 4.81 -18.67
CA GLY A 248 6.65 5.64 -19.26
C GLY A 248 6.12 6.76 -18.34
N GLY A 249 6.81 7.10 -17.25
CA GLY A 249 6.40 8.20 -16.37
C GLY A 249 6.49 9.57 -17.06
N VAL A 250 5.43 10.37 -16.93
CA VAL A 250 5.33 11.74 -17.44
C VAL A 250 6.20 12.66 -16.60
N ASP A 251 6.89 13.62 -17.22
CA ASP A 251 7.68 14.60 -16.47
C ASP A 251 6.75 15.50 -15.63
N TRP A 252 7.14 15.83 -14.40
CA TRP A 252 6.32 16.67 -13.51
C TRP A 252 5.90 18.01 -14.14
N SER A 253 6.71 18.56 -15.06
CA SER A 253 6.38 19.81 -15.76
C SER A 253 5.17 19.69 -16.68
N GLU A 254 4.78 18.47 -17.06
CA GLU A 254 3.61 18.19 -17.89
C GLU A 254 2.37 17.78 -17.06
N ALA A 255 2.49 17.69 -15.73
CA ALA A 255 1.40 17.22 -14.85
C ALA A 255 0.08 17.97 -15.07
N GLY A 256 0.12 19.27 -15.33
CA GLY A 256 -1.07 20.09 -15.57
C GLY A 256 -1.88 19.69 -16.81
N ARG A 257 -1.28 18.96 -17.77
CA ARG A 257 -2.01 18.41 -18.93
C ARG A 257 -2.83 17.17 -18.60
N HIS A 258 -2.60 16.57 -17.43
CA HIS A 258 -3.23 15.34 -16.96
C HIS A 258 -4.22 15.59 -15.83
N LEU A 259 -4.82 16.78 -15.76
CA LEU A 259 -5.79 17.14 -14.74
C LEU A 259 -6.97 16.15 -14.72
N GLY A 260 -7.24 15.60 -13.54
CA GLY A 260 -8.26 14.59 -13.32
C GLY A 260 -7.85 13.18 -13.76
N GLU A 261 -6.68 12.97 -14.36
CA GLU A 261 -6.22 11.65 -14.81
C GLU A 261 -5.38 10.95 -13.74
N LEU A 262 -5.45 9.61 -13.72
CA LEU A 262 -4.52 8.77 -12.97
C LEU A 262 -3.29 8.52 -13.84
N VAL A 263 -2.13 9.07 -13.46
CA VAL A 263 -0.92 9.04 -14.26
C VAL A 263 0.31 8.83 -13.37
N LYS A 264 1.37 8.26 -13.96
CA LYS A 264 2.69 8.21 -13.32
C LYS A 264 3.44 9.50 -13.63
N ILE A 265 3.86 10.22 -12.60
CA ILE A 265 4.69 11.42 -12.74
C ILE A 265 6.06 11.19 -12.14
N ARG A 266 7.10 11.55 -12.89
CA ARG A 266 8.49 11.54 -12.46
C ARG A 266 8.96 12.97 -12.19
N GLY A 267 9.61 13.19 -11.05
CA GLY A 267 10.19 14.49 -10.74
C GLY A 267 11.01 14.48 -9.47
N ARG A 268 11.82 15.52 -9.27
CA ARG A 268 12.62 15.67 -8.05
C ARG A 268 11.81 16.34 -6.96
N ILE A 269 11.81 15.79 -5.74
CA ILE A 269 11.33 16.49 -4.56
C ILE A 269 12.34 17.57 -4.18
N VAL A 270 11.95 18.83 -4.31
CA VAL A 270 12.80 19.99 -4.02
C VAL A 270 12.45 20.65 -2.69
N GLY A 271 11.25 20.41 -2.16
CA GLY A 271 10.84 20.85 -0.83
C GLY A 271 10.00 19.81 -0.13
N ALA A 272 10.11 19.73 1.19
CA ALA A 272 9.31 18.79 1.98
C ALA A 272 9.01 19.35 3.37
N ARG A 273 7.74 19.31 3.80
CA ARG A 273 7.31 19.88 5.07
C ARG A 273 6.14 19.14 5.69
N TYR A 274 6.31 18.74 6.94
CA TYR A 274 5.23 18.23 7.79
C TYR A 274 4.57 19.37 8.57
N LEU A 275 3.23 19.43 8.57
CA LEU A 275 2.44 20.45 9.24
C LEU A 275 1.51 19.84 10.31
N PRO A 276 2.02 19.51 11.51
CA PRO A 276 1.23 18.87 12.56
C PRO A 276 0.09 19.73 13.14
N ALA A 277 0.18 21.06 12.97
CA ALA A 277 -0.81 22.01 13.49
C ALA A 277 -1.99 22.26 12.52
N VAL A 278 -1.90 21.79 11.27
CA VAL A 278 -2.95 21.95 10.25
C VAL A 278 -3.93 20.77 10.34
N PRO A 279 -5.26 20.97 10.21
CA PRO A 279 -6.23 19.88 10.12
C PRO A 279 -5.83 18.84 9.07
N GLY A 280 -5.97 17.55 9.39
CA GLY A 280 -5.47 16.46 8.55
C GLY A 280 -3.97 16.18 8.68
N ARG A 281 -3.21 17.06 9.37
CA ARG A 281 -1.77 16.94 9.64
C ARG A 281 -0.96 16.53 8.39
N PRO A 282 -1.05 17.28 7.29
CA PRO A 282 -0.45 16.87 6.02
C PRO A 282 1.08 16.96 6.04
N THR A 283 1.70 16.15 5.19
CA THR A 283 3.09 16.29 4.77
C THR A 283 3.08 16.66 3.29
N PHE A 284 3.63 17.82 2.95
CA PHE A 284 3.77 18.26 1.57
C PHE A 284 5.15 17.90 1.04
N LEU A 285 5.21 17.32 -0.16
CA LEU A 285 6.44 17.08 -0.92
C LEU A 285 6.32 17.82 -2.25
N ASN A 286 7.07 18.91 -2.42
CA ASN A 286 7.03 19.76 -3.60
C ASN A 286 7.95 19.20 -4.69
N VAL A 287 7.37 18.91 -5.85
CA VAL A 287 8.04 18.34 -7.02
C VAL A 287 8.42 19.45 -8.00
N GLY A 288 9.68 19.47 -8.44
CA GLY A 288 10.18 20.36 -9.49
C GLY A 288 10.46 21.79 -9.04
N ARG A 289 9.49 22.43 -8.39
CA ARG A 289 9.62 23.78 -7.80
C ARG A 289 9.16 23.76 -6.35
N ASP A 290 9.77 24.60 -5.50
CA ASP A 290 9.39 24.69 -4.09
C ASP A 290 8.34 25.77 -3.86
N PHE A 291 7.66 25.70 -2.72
CA PHE A 291 6.78 26.75 -2.23
C PHE A 291 7.54 28.09 -2.11
N PRO A 292 6.94 29.23 -2.49
CA PRO A 292 5.54 29.45 -2.86
C PRO A 292 5.24 29.41 -4.36
N ASP A 293 6.10 28.85 -5.22
CA ASP A 293 5.86 28.85 -6.68
C ASP A 293 4.56 28.07 -7.02
N PRO A 294 3.56 28.71 -7.66
CA PRO A 294 2.27 28.07 -7.97
C PRO A 294 2.36 27.04 -9.10
N SER A 295 3.45 27.05 -9.89
CA SER A 295 3.66 26.09 -10.98
C SER A 295 4.29 24.78 -10.49
N ARG A 296 4.49 24.61 -9.18
CA ARG A 296 4.94 23.32 -8.61
C ARG A 296 3.87 22.25 -8.74
N LEU A 297 4.27 20.99 -8.59
CA LEU A 297 3.36 19.91 -8.26
C LEU A 297 3.57 19.55 -6.78
N THR A 298 2.51 19.39 -6.00
CA THR A 298 2.61 19.04 -4.58
C THR A 298 2.10 17.63 -4.34
N LEU A 299 2.90 16.77 -3.72
CA LEU A 299 2.41 15.48 -3.22
C LEU A 299 1.94 15.66 -1.78
N VAL A 300 0.73 15.21 -1.48
CA VAL A 300 0.10 15.35 -0.17
C VAL A 300 0.03 13.99 0.51
N VAL A 301 0.81 13.80 1.58
CA VAL A 301 0.68 12.64 2.47
C VAL A 301 -0.08 13.08 3.71
N TRP A 302 -1.36 12.71 3.81
CA TRP A 302 -2.17 12.99 4.98
C TRP A 302 -1.61 12.34 6.24
N GLY A 303 -1.86 12.95 7.40
CA GLY A 303 -1.32 12.47 8.68
C GLY A 303 -1.78 11.06 9.04
N SER A 304 -2.99 10.65 8.61
CA SER A 304 -3.48 9.27 8.76
C SER A 304 -2.69 8.24 7.94
N ASN A 305 -2.07 8.68 6.84
CA ASN A 305 -1.31 7.84 5.92
C ASN A 305 0.19 7.89 6.22
N ARG A 306 0.66 8.94 6.91
CA ARG A 306 2.06 9.12 7.30
C ARG A 306 2.63 7.91 8.07
N GLU A 307 1.82 7.24 8.88
CA GLU A 307 2.23 6.03 9.63
C GLU A 307 2.48 4.81 8.74
N ASN A 308 1.98 4.81 7.49
CA ASN A 308 2.28 3.77 6.51
C ASN A 308 3.73 3.83 6.00
N PHE A 309 4.42 4.96 6.25
CA PHE A 309 5.78 5.17 5.78
C PHE A 309 6.80 4.74 6.83
N PRO A 310 7.78 3.89 6.45
CA PRO A 310 8.80 3.40 7.39
C PRO A 310 9.74 4.51 7.88
N VAL A 311 9.88 5.57 7.08
CA VAL A 311 10.64 6.79 7.39
C VAL A 311 9.72 7.96 7.10
N ALA A 312 9.82 9.02 7.91
CA ALA A 312 9.06 10.25 7.71
C ALA A 312 9.17 10.71 6.24
N PRO A 313 8.05 10.95 5.51
CA PRO A 313 8.09 11.24 4.08
C PRO A 313 9.00 12.43 3.74
N GLU A 314 9.01 13.48 4.56
CA GLU A 314 9.85 14.66 4.37
C GLU A 314 11.35 14.39 4.55
N GLN A 315 11.72 13.29 5.20
CA GLN A 315 13.11 12.85 5.33
C GLN A 315 13.47 11.84 4.24
N ALA A 316 12.53 10.94 3.91
CA ALA A 316 12.76 9.85 2.96
C ALA A 316 12.94 10.34 1.51
N TYR A 317 12.15 11.32 1.09
CA TYR A 317 12.03 11.70 -0.31
C TYR A 317 12.67 13.03 -0.67
N LEU A 318 13.01 13.89 0.30
CA LEU A 318 13.64 15.18 0.03
C LEU A 318 14.94 15.01 -0.78
N ASN A 319 15.10 15.83 -1.83
CA ASN A 319 16.20 15.81 -2.79
C ASN A 319 16.32 14.51 -3.62
N ARG A 320 15.31 13.62 -3.59
CA ARG A 320 15.28 12.42 -4.43
C ARG A 320 14.46 12.67 -5.69
N VAL A 321 14.86 12.02 -6.78
CA VAL A 321 13.98 11.84 -7.94
C VAL A 321 13.02 10.72 -7.59
N VAL A 322 11.73 11.01 -7.66
CA VAL A 322 10.66 10.07 -7.34
C VAL A 322 9.81 9.82 -8.57
N CYS A 323 9.15 8.68 -8.59
CA CYS A 323 7.98 8.45 -9.40
C CYS A 323 6.79 8.29 -8.47
N VAL A 324 5.73 9.04 -8.76
CA VAL A 324 4.46 8.98 -8.07
C VAL A 324 3.41 8.45 -9.02
N TYR A 325 2.57 7.54 -8.58
CA TYR A 325 1.37 7.14 -9.31
C TYR A 325 0.15 7.65 -8.56
N GLY A 326 -0.60 8.56 -9.18
CA GLY A 326 -1.75 9.17 -8.53
C GLY A 326 -2.56 10.04 -9.47
N ARG A 327 -3.68 10.56 -8.95
CA ARG A 327 -4.54 11.45 -9.73
C ARG A 327 -4.00 12.86 -9.62
N VAL A 328 -3.81 13.54 -10.75
CA VAL A 328 -3.47 14.97 -10.72
C VAL A 328 -4.75 15.75 -10.47
N GLU A 329 -4.79 16.47 -9.36
CA GLU A 329 -5.92 17.32 -8.98
C GLU A 329 -5.48 18.78 -8.93
N ASN A 330 -6.46 19.67 -8.99
CA ASN A 330 -6.25 21.09 -8.77
C ASN A 330 -6.96 21.47 -7.47
N HIS A 331 -6.20 21.88 -6.47
CA HIS A 331 -6.70 22.36 -5.19
C HIS A 331 -6.32 23.85 -5.05
N ASP A 332 -7.32 24.74 -5.08
CA ASP A 332 -7.12 26.19 -4.97
C ASP A 332 -6.07 26.79 -5.93
N GLY A 333 -6.02 26.30 -7.17
CA GLY A 333 -5.09 26.75 -8.20
C GLY A 333 -3.72 26.06 -8.16
N GLN A 334 -3.52 25.12 -7.24
CA GLN A 334 -2.29 24.35 -7.06
C GLN A 334 -2.47 22.93 -7.58
N LEU A 335 -1.51 22.43 -8.38
CA LEU A 335 -1.50 21.02 -8.78
C LEU A 335 -1.08 20.15 -7.59
N GLU A 336 -1.88 19.12 -7.32
CA GLU A 336 -1.68 18.20 -6.21
C GLU A 336 -1.90 16.72 -6.61
N ILE A 337 -1.22 15.82 -5.90
CA ILE A 337 -1.47 14.38 -5.93
C ILE A 337 -1.48 13.87 -4.49
N GLU A 338 -2.56 13.23 -4.07
CA GLU A 338 -2.60 12.55 -2.77
C GLU A 338 -1.82 11.22 -2.81
N VAL A 339 -1.04 10.96 -1.76
CA VAL A 339 -0.20 9.77 -1.62
C VAL A 339 -0.56 9.04 -0.32
N ASP A 340 -1.06 7.81 -0.46
CA ASP A 340 -1.60 7.03 0.67
C ASP A 340 -0.59 6.04 1.27
N ALA A 341 0.32 5.50 0.46
CA ALA A 341 1.30 4.52 0.89
C ALA A 341 2.66 4.67 0.19
N PRO A 342 3.75 4.10 0.74
CA PRO A 342 5.06 4.10 0.09
C PRO A 342 5.05 3.50 -1.33
N GLY A 343 4.18 2.53 -1.61
CA GLY A 343 4.06 1.93 -2.94
C GLY A 343 3.50 2.87 -4.01
N ASP A 344 2.91 4.00 -3.63
CA ASP A 344 2.43 5.03 -4.56
C ASP A 344 3.56 6.03 -4.91
N LEU A 345 4.70 5.98 -4.19
CA LEU A 345 5.81 6.92 -4.28
C LEU A 345 7.16 6.20 -4.15
N GLU A 346 7.81 5.90 -5.27
CA GLU A 346 9.11 5.23 -5.28
C GLU A 346 10.25 6.18 -5.63
N VAL A 347 11.42 5.95 -5.03
CA VAL A 347 12.65 6.64 -5.44
C VAL A 347 13.14 6.03 -6.75
N SER A 348 13.27 6.86 -7.78
CA SER A 348 13.82 6.49 -9.07
C SER A 348 15.32 6.26 -8.94
N GLN A 349 15.78 5.03 -9.17
CA GLN A 349 17.20 4.67 -9.26
C GLN A 349 17.70 5.02 -10.66
N GLY A 350 18.00 6.30 -10.90
CA GLY A 350 18.58 6.77 -12.17
C GLY A 350 19.16 8.16 -12.01
N SER A 351 20.39 8.36 -12.48
CA SER A 351 21.08 9.67 -12.48
C SER A 351 20.27 10.75 -13.23
N PRO A 352 20.43 12.03 -12.85
CA PRO A 352 19.66 13.15 -13.39
C PRO A 352 19.74 13.30 -14.91
#